data_AF-A0A7K5Z416-F1
#
_entry.id   AF-A0A7K5Z416-F1
#
_cell.length_a   1.000
_cell.length_b   1.000
_cell.length_c   1.000
_cell.angle_alpha   90.00
_cell.angle_beta   90.00
_cell.angle_gamma   90.00
#
_symmetry.space_group_name_H-M   'P 1'
#
loop_
_entity.id
_entity.type
_entity.pdbx_description
1 polymer ?
#
loop_
_entity_poly.entity_id
_entity_poly.type
_entity_poly.pdbx_seq_one_letter_code
_entity_poly.pdbx_strand_id
1 'polypeptide(L)'
;LNSTSIFCSPIYFLIHVAQDTPLVLQSDRNVTVNARNHMGQLTGQLTVGADAVEAQCKRFEVRASEGGKVLFSADEDEIVIGADRLKVTGTEGAVFGHSVETPHIRAEPSQDLKLESPTRSLVMEAPRGVQVNAAAGELKATCRKELHLQSTEGEV
;
A
#
# COMPACT_ATOMS: atom_id res chain seq x y z
N LEU A 1 -5.94 -44.79 -15.74
CA LEU A 1 -5.33 -44.46 -17.06
C LEU A 1 -5.25 -42.95 -17.14
N ASN A 2 -4.14 -42.35 -16.70
CA ASN A 2 -3.92 -40.91 -16.82
C ASN A 2 -3.09 -40.71 -18.09
N SER A 3 -3.78 -40.43 -19.20
CA SER A 3 -3.11 -40.13 -20.46
C SER A 3 -2.64 -38.68 -20.43
N THR A 4 -1.34 -38.46 -20.26
CA THR A 4 -0.71 -37.14 -20.39
C THR A 4 -0.45 -36.86 -21.86
N SER A 5 -1.10 -35.84 -22.43
CA SER A 5 -0.78 -35.33 -23.76
C SER A 5 0.25 -34.21 -23.64
N ILE A 6 1.37 -34.34 -24.33
CA ILE A 6 2.44 -33.33 -24.39
C ILE A 6 2.45 -32.75 -25.80
N PHE A 7 2.44 -31.43 -25.90
CA PHE A 7 2.53 -30.73 -27.18
C PHE A 7 3.88 -30.04 -27.29
N CYS A 8 4.71 -30.47 -28.24
CA CYS A 8 6.05 -29.92 -28.47
C CYS A 8 6.07 -28.71 -29.42
N SER A 9 4.90 -28.18 -29.78
CA SER A 9 4.76 -27.03 -30.68
C SER A 9 3.62 -26.12 -30.21
N PRO A 10 3.66 -24.81 -30.51
CA PRO A 10 2.62 -23.87 -30.12
C PRO A 10 1.26 -24.31 -30.68
N ILE A 11 0.25 -24.39 -29.84
CA ILE A 11 -1.12 -24.65 -30.26
C ILE A 11 -1.90 -23.35 -30.18
N TYR A 12 -2.57 -23.00 -31.28
CA TYR A 12 -3.45 -21.85 -31.34
C TYR A 12 -4.89 -22.33 -31.19
N PHE A 13 -5.58 -21.81 -30.18
CA PHE A 13 -7.00 -22.07 -29.95
C PHE A 13 -7.76 -20.76 -30.01
N LEU A 14 -8.94 -20.79 -30.65
CA LEU A 14 -9.94 -19.74 -30.50
C LEU A 14 -10.97 -20.23 -29.49
N ILE A 15 -10.96 -19.65 -28.29
CA ILE A 15 -11.85 -20.05 -27.20
C ILE A 15 -13.08 -19.15 -27.22
N HIS A 16 -14.27 -19.75 -27.34
CA HIS A 16 -15.54 -19.06 -27.14
C HIS A 16 -16.13 -19.52 -25.81
N VAL A 17 -16.27 -18.58 -24.87
CA VAL A 17 -16.84 -18.83 -23.54
C VAL A 17 -18.29 -18.38 -23.55
N ALA A 18 -19.20 -19.22 -23.07
CA ALA A 18 -20.61 -18.88 -23.00
C ALA A 18 -20.83 -17.72 -22.03
N GLN A 19 -21.86 -16.91 -22.28
CA GLN A 19 -22.22 -15.81 -21.40
C GLN A 19 -22.42 -16.32 -19.96
N ASP A 20 -21.89 -15.56 -18.99
CA ASP A 20 -21.93 -15.88 -17.56
C ASP A 20 -21.22 -17.18 -17.13
N THR A 21 -20.36 -17.76 -17.98
CA THR A 21 -19.48 -18.87 -17.60
C THR A 21 -18.02 -18.41 -17.48
N PRO A 22 -17.28 -18.80 -16.43
CA PRO A 22 -15.87 -18.43 -16.30
C PRO A 22 -14.99 -19.33 -17.20
N LEU A 23 -13.96 -18.74 -17.81
CA LEU A 23 -12.85 -19.52 -18.34
C LEU A 23 -11.96 -19.95 -17.17
N VAL A 24 -11.82 -21.26 -16.96
CA VAL A 24 -10.97 -21.82 -15.90
C VAL A 24 -9.74 -22.48 -16.51
N LEU A 25 -8.56 -22.01 -16.10
CA LEU A 25 -7.26 -22.61 -16.41
C LEU A 25 -6.68 -23.17 -15.10
N GLN A 26 -6.43 -24.48 -15.04
CA GLN A 26 -5.90 -25.14 -13.85
C GLN A 26 -4.64 -25.94 -14.20
N SER A 27 -3.64 -25.88 -13.32
CA SER A 27 -2.35 -26.53 -13.49
C SER A 27 -1.80 -26.92 -12.11
N ASP A 28 -1.01 -27.98 -12.04
CA ASP A 28 -0.20 -28.36 -10.86
C ASP A 28 1.09 -27.53 -10.75
N ARG A 29 1.36 -26.72 -11.78
CA ARG A 29 2.52 -25.83 -11.95
C ARG A 29 2.04 -24.41 -12.23
N ASN A 30 2.98 -23.48 -12.27
CA ASN A 30 2.71 -22.08 -12.60
C ASN A 30 1.94 -21.94 -13.93
N VAL A 31 0.98 -21.02 -13.97
CA VAL A 31 0.27 -20.62 -15.18
C VAL A 31 0.73 -19.23 -15.58
N THR A 32 1.26 -19.07 -16.80
CA THR A 32 1.70 -17.77 -17.33
C THR A 32 0.83 -17.36 -18.52
N VAL A 33 0.26 -16.15 -18.43
CA VAL A 33 -0.51 -15.50 -19.50
C VAL A 33 0.33 -14.37 -20.09
N ASN A 34 0.55 -14.40 -21.40
CA ASN A 34 1.32 -13.40 -22.12
C ASN A 34 0.41 -12.58 -23.04
N ALA A 35 0.38 -11.27 -22.86
CA ALA A 35 -0.19 -10.34 -23.83
C ALA A 35 0.88 -9.96 -24.86
N ARG A 36 0.53 -10.03 -26.15
CA ARG A 36 1.43 -9.66 -27.25
C ARG A 36 0.75 -8.66 -28.18
N ASN A 37 1.53 -7.74 -28.74
CA ASN A 37 1.05 -6.83 -29.78
C ASN A 37 0.98 -7.52 -31.16
N HIS A 38 0.54 -6.78 -32.18
CA HIS A 38 0.41 -7.29 -33.56
C HIS A 38 1.76 -7.69 -34.21
N MET A 39 2.89 -7.25 -33.66
CA MET A 39 4.23 -7.68 -34.08
C MET A 39 4.71 -8.94 -33.33
N GLY A 40 3.87 -9.50 -32.44
CA GLY A 40 4.22 -10.65 -31.60
C GLY A 40 5.09 -10.31 -30.40
N GLN A 41 5.38 -9.04 -30.14
CA GLN A 41 6.20 -8.62 -29.00
C GLN A 41 5.39 -8.67 -27.71
N LEU A 42 6.03 -9.10 -26.61
CA LEU A 42 5.42 -9.15 -25.29
C LEU A 42 5.11 -7.74 -24.79
N THR A 43 3.86 -7.48 -24.41
CA THR A 43 3.41 -6.20 -23.85
C THR A 43 2.97 -6.32 -22.39
N GLY A 44 2.72 -7.54 -21.92
CA GLY A 44 2.44 -7.81 -20.52
C GLY A 44 2.50 -9.30 -20.22
N GLN A 45 2.81 -9.65 -18.98
CA GLN A 45 2.83 -11.01 -18.48
C GLN A 45 2.19 -11.07 -17.10
N LEU A 46 1.36 -12.08 -16.87
CA LEU A 46 0.82 -12.42 -15.56
C LEU A 46 1.17 -13.89 -15.28
N THR A 47 1.88 -14.15 -14.19
CA THR A 47 2.26 -15.50 -13.76
C THR A 47 1.62 -15.78 -12.40
N VAL A 48 0.81 -16.83 -12.33
CA VAL A 48 0.25 -17.37 -11.08
C VAL A 48 1.10 -18.57 -10.69
N GLY A 49 1.88 -18.44 -9.63
CA GLY A 49 2.68 -19.51 -9.03
C GLY A 49 2.05 -20.06 -7.75
N ALA A 50 2.76 -21.00 -7.12
CA ALA A 50 2.30 -21.61 -5.86
C ALA A 50 2.28 -20.60 -4.69
N ASP A 51 3.24 -19.69 -4.65
CA ASP A 51 3.46 -18.78 -3.51
C ASP A 51 3.10 -17.32 -3.83
N ALA A 52 3.08 -16.94 -5.11
CA ALA A 52 2.94 -15.55 -5.53
C ALA A 52 2.24 -15.40 -6.89
N VAL A 53 1.69 -14.20 -7.10
CA VAL A 53 1.21 -13.73 -8.40
C VAL A 53 2.12 -12.59 -8.84
N GLU A 54 2.75 -12.75 -10.00
CA GLU A 54 3.69 -11.79 -10.57
C GLU A 54 3.07 -11.14 -11.81
N ALA A 55 3.08 -9.81 -11.85
CA ALA A 55 2.62 -9.04 -13.00
C ALA A 55 3.79 -8.21 -13.56
N GLN A 56 4.13 -8.43 -14.83
CA GLN A 56 5.04 -7.60 -15.60
C GLN A 56 4.23 -6.83 -16.62
N CYS A 57 3.96 -5.56 -16.35
CA CYS A 57 3.17 -4.69 -17.23
C CYS A 57 3.54 -3.22 -16.99
N LYS A 58 3.11 -2.33 -17.88
CA LYS A 58 3.30 -0.88 -17.73
C LYS A 58 2.44 -0.27 -16.61
N ARG A 59 1.31 -0.91 -16.31
CA ARG A 59 0.36 -0.44 -15.31
C ARG A 59 -0.39 -1.64 -14.73
N PHE A 60 -0.43 -1.75 -13.41
CA PHE A 60 -1.20 -2.73 -12.67
C PHE A 60 -2.22 -2.01 -11.80
N GLU A 61 -3.47 -2.48 -11.78
CA GLU A 61 -4.54 -1.89 -10.98
C GLU A 61 -5.36 -2.94 -10.24
N VAL A 62 -5.70 -2.66 -9.00
CA VAL A 62 -6.72 -3.37 -8.23
C VAL A 62 -7.91 -2.43 -8.06
N ARG A 63 -9.10 -2.88 -8.48
CA ARG A 63 -10.33 -2.10 -8.45
C ARG A 63 -11.36 -2.75 -7.52
N ALA A 64 -12.14 -1.91 -6.85
CA ALA A 64 -13.33 -2.35 -6.15
C ALA A 64 -14.32 -2.97 -7.14
N SER A 65 -14.92 -4.10 -6.76
CA SER A 65 -15.95 -4.77 -7.57
C SER A 65 -17.17 -3.87 -7.77
N GLU A 66 -17.54 -3.14 -6.73
CA GLU A 66 -18.63 -2.16 -6.76
C GLU A 66 -18.10 -0.77 -7.18
N GLY A 67 -18.68 -0.20 -8.24
CA GLY A 67 -18.36 1.16 -8.70
C GLY A 67 -17.01 1.34 -9.40
N GLY A 68 -16.15 0.30 -9.45
CA GLY A 68 -14.91 0.32 -10.24
C GLY A 68 -13.81 1.28 -9.74
N LYS A 69 -13.94 1.79 -8.51
CA LYS A 69 -12.94 2.65 -7.85
C LYS A 69 -11.59 1.96 -7.79
N VAL A 70 -10.52 2.65 -8.17
CA VAL A 70 -9.15 2.14 -8.03
C VAL A 70 -8.75 2.14 -6.56
N LEU A 71 -8.36 0.97 -6.04
CA LEU A 71 -7.90 0.77 -4.67
C LEU A 71 -6.37 0.75 -4.59
N PHE A 72 -5.72 0.25 -5.64
CA PHE A 72 -4.28 0.24 -5.79
C PHE A 72 -3.94 0.41 -7.26
N SER A 73 -2.95 1.23 -7.59
CA SER A 73 -2.34 1.24 -8.92
C SER A 73 -0.83 1.42 -8.81
N ALA A 74 -0.10 0.78 -9.71
CA ALA A 74 1.34 0.92 -9.85
C ALA A 74 1.70 1.02 -11.33
N ASP A 75 2.50 2.03 -11.67
CA ASP A 75 3.13 2.19 -12.98
C ASP A 75 4.61 2.62 -12.83
N GLU A 76 5.22 3.08 -13.91
CA GLU A 76 6.64 3.48 -13.94
C GLU A 76 6.93 4.76 -13.13
N ASP A 77 5.91 5.59 -12.89
CA ASP A 77 6.05 6.89 -12.26
C ASP A 77 5.67 6.86 -10.77
N GLU A 78 4.57 6.18 -10.42
CA GLU A 78 4.04 6.18 -9.06
C GLU A 78 3.30 4.90 -8.63
N ILE A 79 3.12 4.79 -7.31
CA ILE A 79 2.23 3.83 -6.68
C ILE A 79 1.17 4.60 -5.91
N VAL A 80 -0.10 4.38 -6.26
CA VAL A 80 -1.26 5.03 -5.63
C VAL A 80 -2.06 3.99 -4.84
N ILE A 81 -2.38 4.32 -3.59
CA ILE A 81 -3.26 3.52 -2.74
C ILE A 81 -4.56 4.30 -2.50
N GLY A 82 -5.59 3.99 -3.28
CA GLY A 82 -6.92 4.62 -3.25
C GLY A 82 -7.88 4.00 -2.23
N ALA A 83 -7.41 3.76 -1.00
CA ALA A 83 -8.20 3.16 0.07
C ALA A 83 -8.78 4.21 1.03
N ASP A 84 -10.01 3.99 1.52
CA ASP A 84 -10.60 4.87 2.54
C ASP A 84 -9.87 4.76 3.90
N ARG A 85 -9.24 3.61 4.15
CA ARG A 85 -8.39 3.38 5.31
C ARG A 85 -7.22 2.47 4.93
N LEU A 86 -6.00 2.97 5.10
CA LEU A 86 -4.77 2.18 5.03
C LEU A 86 -4.31 1.82 6.44
N LYS A 87 -4.23 0.52 6.75
CA LYS A 87 -3.73 0.02 8.04
C LYS A 87 -2.42 -0.71 7.83
N VAL A 88 -1.35 -0.23 8.46
CA VAL A 88 -0.04 -0.91 8.45
C VAL A 88 0.11 -1.67 9.77
N THR A 89 0.15 -3.00 9.71
CA THR A 89 0.19 -3.87 10.90
C THR A 89 1.49 -4.67 11.04
N GLY A 90 2.50 -4.38 10.22
CA GLY A 90 3.83 -4.98 10.38
C GLY A 90 4.44 -4.62 11.75
N THR A 91 5.22 -5.52 12.34
CA THR A 91 5.86 -5.31 13.65
C THR A 91 6.75 -4.06 13.67
N GLU A 92 7.37 -3.74 12.53
CA GLU A 92 8.22 -2.57 12.35
C GLU A 92 7.45 -1.31 11.88
N GLY A 93 6.13 -1.42 11.71
CA GLY A 93 5.29 -0.34 11.19
C GLY A 93 5.66 0.06 9.76
N ALA A 94 5.64 1.37 9.49
CA ALA A 94 6.07 1.96 8.22
C ALA A 94 7.23 2.93 8.47
N VAL A 95 8.25 2.86 7.62
CA VAL A 95 9.36 3.82 7.61
C VAL A 95 9.15 4.80 6.46
N PHE A 96 9.08 6.08 6.78
CA PHE A 96 8.99 7.15 5.80
C PHE A 96 10.35 7.83 5.69
N GLY A 97 11.05 7.63 4.56
CA GLY A 97 12.37 8.24 4.32
C GLY A 97 12.33 9.73 4.01
N HIS A 98 11.14 10.28 3.79
CA HIS A 98 10.89 11.67 3.44
C HIS A 98 9.70 12.21 4.24
N SER A 99 9.29 13.44 3.94
CA SER A 99 8.13 14.09 4.57
C SER A 99 6.83 13.31 4.34
N VAL A 100 6.00 13.24 5.37
CA VAL A 100 4.64 12.74 5.29
C VAL A 100 3.69 13.92 5.48
N GLU A 101 2.88 14.20 4.47
CA GLU A 101 1.79 15.16 4.58
C GLU A 101 0.49 14.43 4.92
N THR A 102 -0.15 14.82 6.02
CA THR A 102 -1.42 14.23 6.45
C THR A 102 -2.27 15.29 7.14
N PRO A 103 -3.59 15.34 6.88
CA PRO A 103 -4.48 16.28 7.54
C PRO A 103 -4.66 16.00 9.04
N HIS A 104 -4.45 14.74 9.48
CA HIS A 104 -4.65 14.38 10.88
C HIS A 104 -3.83 13.15 11.28
N ILE A 105 -3.32 13.16 12.51
CA ILE A 105 -2.60 12.03 13.13
C ILE A 105 -3.30 11.72 14.46
N ARG A 106 -3.73 10.46 14.63
CA ARG A 106 -4.35 9.97 15.87
C ARG A 106 -3.92 8.54 16.17
N ALA A 107 -3.90 8.18 17.45
CA ALA A 107 -3.79 6.78 17.86
C ALA A 107 -5.15 6.06 17.77
N GLU A 108 -5.13 4.73 17.86
CA GLU A 108 -6.35 3.93 18.02
C GLU A 108 -7.00 4.20 19.40
N PRO A 109 -8.31 3.93 19.58
CA PRO A 109 -8.97 4.11 20.86
C PRO A 109 -8.24 3.39 22.00
N SER A 110 -8.05 4.10 23.12
CA SER A 110 -7.34 3.60 24.30
C SER A 110 -5.85 3.30 24.09
N GLN A 111 -5.25 3.78 23.00
CA GLN A 111 -3.81 3.76 22.78
C GLN A 111 -3.23 5.18 22.79
N ASP A 112 -1.97 5.30 23.19
CA ASP A 112 -1.26 6.57 23.21
C ASP A 112 -0.74 6.93 21.82
N LEU A 113 -0.91 8.20 21.42
CA LEU A 113 -0.17 8.74 20.28
C LEU A 113 1.22 9.15 20.76
N LYS A 114 2.21 8.31 20.46
CA LYS A 114 3.61 8.57 20.81
C LYS A 114 4.35 9.24 19.65
N LEU A 115 4.83 10.45 19.87
CA LEU A 115 5.78 11.12 18.99
C LEU A 115 7.14 11.14 19.70
N GLU A 116 8.15 10.45 19.17
CA GLU A 116 9.46 10.32 19.79
C GLU A 116 10.62 10.64 18.84
N SER A 117 11.69 11.20 19.39
CA SER A 117 12.97 11.38 18.67
C SER A 117 14.09 10.85 19.58
N PRO A 118 14.44 9.55 19.48
CA PRO A 118 15.43 8.96 20.38
C PRO A 118 16.84 9.52 20.19
N THR A 119 17.19 9.90 18.96
CA THR A 119 18.54 10.33 18.59
C THR A 119 18.69 11.83 18.37
N ARG A 120 17.58 12.57 18.20
CA ARG A 120 17.58 13.98 17.79
C ARG A 120 16.44 14.74 18.49
N SER A 121 16.08 15.89 17.94
CA SER A 121 14.94 16.69 18.40
C SER A 121 13.64 16.23 17.74
N LEU A 122 12.53 16.42 18.44
CA LEU A 122 11.18 16.45 17.87
C LEU A 122 10.75 17.93 17.83
N VAL A 123 10.37 18.43 16.66
CA VAL A 123 9.95 19.84 16.47
C VAL A 123 8.50 19.85 16.01
N MET A 124 7.67 20.68 16.63
CA MET A 124 6.28 20.93 16.25
C MET A 124 6.12 22.42 15.96
N GLU A 125 5.85 22.76 14.70
CA GLU A 125 5.64 24.13 14.25
C GLU A 125 4.24 24.26 13.64
N ALA A 126 3.55 25.36 13.94
CA ALA A 126 2.22 25.62 13.40
C ALA A 126 2.02 27.12 13.17
N PRO A 127 1.46 27.55 12.02
CA PRO A 127 1.28 28.97 11.69
C PRO A 127 0.42 29.75 12.69
N ARG A 128 -0.52 29.05 13.37
CA ARG A 128 -1.44 29.64 14.35
C ARG A 128 -1.09 29.26 15.79
N GLY A 129 0.11 28.71 16.01
CA GLY A 129 0.54 28.17 17.31
C GLY A 129 0.17 26.69 17.49
N VAL A 130 0.83 26.06 18.46
CA VAL A 130 0.63 24.65 18.82
C VAL A 130 -0.16 24.60 20.12
N GLN A 131 -1.29 23.90 20.11
CA GLN A 131 -2.10 23.68 21.30
C GLN A 131 -1.96 22.23 21.77
N VAL A 132 -1.59 22.04 23.04
CA VAL A 132 -1.46 20.72 23.68
C VAL A 132 -2.51 20.63 24.78
N ASN A 133 -3.50 19.75 24.60
CA ASN A 133 -4.60 19.56 25.53
C ASN A 133 -4.74 18.09 25.91
N ALA A 134 -5.03 17.81 27.18
CA ALA A 134 -5.47 16.50 27.65
C ALA A 134 -6.97 16.57 27.96
N ALA A 135 -7.82 16.03 27.08
CA ALA A 135 -9.28 16.08 27.24
C ALA A 135 -9.77 15.29 28.46
N ALA A 136 -9.01 14.26 28.86
CA ALA A 136 -9.18 13.52 30.09
C ALA A 136 -7.79 13.16 30.65
N GLY A 137 -7.63 13.22 31.96
CA GLY A 137 -6.36 12.90 32.63
C GLY A 137 -5.46 14.12 32.89
N GLU A 138 -4.17 13.86 33.12
CA GLU A 138 -3.16 14.87 33.43
C GLU A 138 -2.26 15.19 32.23
N LEU A 139 -1.93 16.48 32.06
CA LEU A 139 -0.81 16.89 31.21
C LEU A 139 0.46 16.85 32.05
N LYS A 140 1.38 15.92 31.73
CA LYS A 140 2.64 15.77 32.46
C LYS A 140 3.84 16.04 31.56
N ALA A 141 4.61 17.07 31.90
CA ALA A 141 5.92 17.34 31.30
C ALA A 141 7.02 16.87 32.27
N THR A 142 7.95 16.05 31.78
CA THR A 142 9.13 15.63 32.55
C THR A 142 10.38 15.82 31.71
N CYS A 143 11.46 16.26 32.36
CA CYS A 143 12.77 16.39 31.73
C CYS A 143 13.82 15.74 32.64
N ARG A 144 14.85 15.12 32.03
CA ARG A 144 15.96 14.53 32.81
C ARG A 144 16.99 15.57 33.24
N LYS A 145 17.19 16.61 32.43
CA LYS A 145 18.21 17.65 32.63
C LYS A 145 17.56 19.01 32.80
N GLU A 146 17.07 19.57 31.69
CA GLU A 146 16.55 20.94 31.65
C GLU A 146 15.23 20.97 30.89
N LEU A 147 14.31 21.78 31.37
CA LEU A 147 13.07 22.17 30.70
C LEU A 147 13.10 23.69 30.56
N HIS A 148 13.19 24.18 29.33
CA HIS A 148 13.10 25.60 29.01
C HIS A 148 11.74 25.88 28.41
N LEU A 149 10.95 26.74 29.07
CA LEU A 149 9.69 27.25 28.56
C LEU A 149 9.85 28.75 28.38
N GLN A 150 9.86 29.20 27.12
CA GLN A 150 10.15 30.58 26.76
C GLN A 150 9.08 31.10 25.80
N SER A 151 8.61 32.32 26.06
CA SER A 151 7.83 33.10 25.11
C SER A 151 8.74 34.16 24.47
N THR A 152 8.71 34.25 23.14
CA THR A 152 9.45 35.29 22.39
C THR A 152 8.74 36.63 22.46
N GLU A 153 7.41 36.59 22.38
CA GLU A 153 6.51 37.75 22.43
C GLU A 153 5.26 37.32 23.19
N GLY A 154 5.13 37.75 24.46
CA GLY A 154 3.97 37.44 25.30
C GLY A 154 4.33 36.95 26.69
N GLU A 155 3.42 36.19 27.29
CA GLU A 155 3.55 35.62 28.64
C GLU A 155 3.80 34.10 28.57
N VAL A 156 4.31 33.55 29.67
CA VAL A 156 4.53 32.11 29.88
C VAL A 156 3.56 31.59 30.91
#